data_AF-A0AAJ0GCD7-F1
#
_entry.id   AF-A0AAJ0GCD7-F1
#
_cell.length_a   1.000
_cell.length_b   1.000
_cell.length_c   1.000
_cell.angle_alpha   90.00
_cell.angle_beta   90.00
_cell.angle_gamma   90.00
#
_symmetry.space_group_name_H-M   'P 1'
#
loop_
_entity.id
_entity.type
_entity.pdbx_description
1 polymer ?
#
loop_
_entity_poly.entity_id
_entity_poly.type
_entity_poly.pdbx_seq_one_letter_code
_entity_poly.pdbx_strand_id
1 'polypeptide(L)'
;MSIVQVFVRSAADNSLTKVSPDNLSRDKFCTFSFVARKEFALGKDGTRKTLLVIDANDINPAATTKVLKWVANNNITMPTEMTVEALEVEEFDQAVYVYQASRTLGISRFLRGESFPHHIYNYIKQSPLRADEFAMVLELLPFDIGMCKTAKHCTLYSCTKYGVASVPDMVGIATYCEENGFWDEMEAITKQIQECMANQKVEDEKVAATVKTVRFESNFPTLG
;
A
#
# COMPACT_ATOMS: atom_id res chain seq x y z
N MET A 1 10.33 -7.95 -34.14
CA MET A 1 9.86 -7.56 -32.80
C MET A 1 10.29 -8.64 -31.82
N SER A 2 11.09 -8.33 -30.80
CA SER A 2 11.54 -9.34 -29.83
C SER A 2 10.49 -9.50 -28.73
N ILE A 3 9.93 -10.69 -28.60
CA ILE A 3 8.99 -11.04 -27.51
C ILE A 3 9.81 -11.32 -26.25
N VAL A 4 9.35 -10.80 -25.11
CA VAL A 4 9.95 -11.03 -23.79
C VAL A 4 9.14 -12.07 -23.04
N GLN A 5 9.86 -12.98 -22.38
CA GLN A 5 9.30 -13.90 -21.41
C GLN A 5 9.74 -13.48 -20.00
N VAL A 6 8.78 -13.37 -19.10
CA VAL A 6 9.02 -13.11 -17.68
C VAL A 6 8.53 -14.30 -16.89
N PHE A 7 9.40 -14.82 -16.03
CA PHE A 7 9.09 -15.91 -15.11
C PHE A 7 9.27 -15.46 -13.67
N VAL A 8 8.42 -15.98 -12.79
CA VAL A 8 8.61 -15.90 -11.35
C VAL A 8 9.11 -17.25 -10.86
N ARG A 9 10.21 -17.25 -10.10
CA ARG A 9 10.81 -18.45 -9.50
C ARG A 9 10.23 -18.68 -8.11
N SER A 10 9.64 -19.85 -7.90
CA SER A 10 9.14 -20.30 -6.60
C SER A 10 10.29 -20.49 -5.60
N ALA A 11 10.14 -19.96 -4.39
CA ALA A 11 11.10 -20.15 -3.32
C ALA A 11 11.07 -21.57 -2.72
N ALA A 12 9.95 -22.28 -2.85
CA ALA A 12 9.77 -23.60 -2.24
C ALA A 12 10.49 -24.73 -3.01
N ASP A 13 10.48 -24.66 -4.34
CA ASP A 13 10.89 -25.76 -5.22
C ASP A 13 11.73 -25.30 -6.44
N ASN A 14 12.07 -24.01 -6.52
CA ASN A 14 12.77 -23.39 -7.66
C ASN A 14 12.04 -23.53 -9.02
N SER A 15 10.76 -23.89 -9.02
CA SER A 15 9.96 -23.96 -10.24
C SER A 15 9.79 -22.57 -10.88
N LEU A 16 9.69 -22.53 -12.21
CA LEU A 16 9.51 -21.29 -12.98
C LEU A 16 8.08 -21.19 -13.50
N THR A 17 7.35 -20.18 -13.04
CA THR A 17 6.01 -19.86 -13.54
C THR A 17 6.09 -18.70 -14.52
N LYS A 18 5.69 -18.91 -15.77
CA LYS A 18 5.61 -17.83 -16.76
C LYS A 18 4.47 -16.87 -16.39
N VAL A 19 4.77 -15.59 -16.25
CA VAL A 19 3.81 -14.54 -15.86
C VAL A 19 3.57 -13.48 -16.95
N SER A 20 4.46 -13.40 -17.94
CA SER A 20 4.30 -12.49 -19.09
C SER A 20 3.26 -13.00 -20.10
N PRO A 21 2.46 -12.12 -20.70
CA PRO A 21 1.61 -12.48 -21.84
C PRO A 21 2.45 -12.75 -23.10
N ASP A 22 1.91 -13.51 -24.05
CA ASP A 22 2.63 -13.93 -25.27
C ASP A 22 2.97 -12.78 -26.22
N ASN A 23 2.28 -11.66 -26.09
CA ASN A 23 2.46 -10.46 -26.91
C ASN A 23 3.33 -9.38 -26.24
N LEU A 24 3.98 -9.66 -25.10
CA LEU A 24 4.83 -8.67 -24.42
C LEU A 24 6.08 -8.39 -25.26
N SER A 25 6.11 -7.22 -25.89
CA SER A 25 7.29 -6.80 -26.66
C SER A 25 8.37 -6.21 -25.75
N ARG A 26 9.64 -6.48 -26.08
CA ARG A 26 10.79 -5.91 -25.38
C ARG A 26 10.73 -4.40 -25.32
N ASP A 27 10.40 -3.76 -26.45
CA ASP A 27 10.43 -2.31 -26.54
C ASP A 27 9.35 -1.70 -25.65
N LYS A 28 8.11 -2.24 -25.63
CA LYS A 28 7.06 -1.82 -24.68
C LYS A 28 7.51 -2.00 -23.25
N PHE A 29 8.05 -3.17 -22.91
CA PHE A 29 8.44 -3.45 -21.54
C PHE A 29 9.57 -2.52 -21.08
N CYS A 30 10.60 -2.31 -21.90
CA CYS A 30 11.66 -1.34 -21.63
C CYS A 30 11.13 0.11 -21.57
N THR A 31 10.11 0.49 -22.32
CA THR A 31 9.53 1.83 -22.21
C THR A 31 8.92 2.06 -20.83
N PHE A 32 8.18 1.08 -20.31
CA PHE A 32 7.43 1.23 -19.07
C PHE A 32 8.20 0.82 -17.81
N SER A 33 9.17 -0.08 -17.92
CA SER A 33 9.92 -0.65 -16.80
C SER A 33 11.38 -0.21 -16.81
N PHE A 34 11.81 0.45 -15.72
CA PHE A 34 13.23 0.73 -15.51
C PHE A 34 14.05 -0.55 -15.30
N VAL A 35 13.48 -1.56 -14.63
CA VAL A 35 14.15 -2.85 -14.43
C VAL A 35 14.39 -3.53 -15.77
N ALA A 36 13.40 -3.58 -16.64
CA ALA A 36 13.56 -4.14 -17.99
C ALA A 36 14.65 -3.41 -18.80
N ARG A 37 14.73 -2.08 -18.69
CA ARG A 37 15.82 -1.31 -19.33
C ARG A 37 17.20 -1.72 -18.86
N LYS A 38 17.35 -1.92 -17.54
CA LYS A 38 18.61 -2.35 -16.93
C LYS A 38 18.95 -3.78 -17.33
N GLU A 39 18.00 -4.69 -17.20
CA GLU A 39 18.21 -6.13 -17.44
C GLU A 39 18.40 -6.48 -18.92
N PHE A 40 17.71 -5.76 -19.81
CA PHE A 40 17.81 -5.94 -21.26
C PHE A 40 18.71 -4.92 -21.96
N ALA A 41 19.56 -4.21 -21.21
CA ALA A 41 20.67 -3.47 -21.80
C ALA A 41 21.49 -4.43 -22.68
N LEU A 42 21.96 -3.94 -23.83
CA LEU A 42 22.72 -4.77 -24.78
C LEU A 42 23.89 -5.44 -24.06
N GLY A 43 24.03 -6.76 -24.23
CA GLY A 43 25.20 -7.48 -23.78
C GLY A 43 26.46 -6.96 -24.48
N LYS A 44 27.64 -7.18 -23.87
CA LYS A 44 28.94 -6.83 -24.47
C LYS A 44 29.18 -7.49 -25.84
N ASP A 45 28.47 -8.58 -26.10
CA ASP A 45 28.47 -9.40 -27.31
C ASP A 45 27.39 -8.97 -28.34
N GLY A 46 26.59 -7.95 -28.03
CA GLY A 46 25.49 -7.49 -28.90
C GLY A 46 24.23 -8.37 -28.85
N THR A 47 24.17 -9.40 -28.01
CA THR A 47 22.97 -10.23 -27.89
C THR A 47 21.87 -9.52 -27.09
N ARG A 48 20.62 -9.65 -27.55
CA ARG A 48 19.44 -9.06 -26.91
C ARG A 48 18.81 -10.10 -25.99
N LYS A 49 18.91 -9.90 -24.68
CA LYS A 49 18.16 -10.68 -23.70
C LYS A 49 16.65 -10.48 -23.90
N THR A 50 15.91 -11.58 -23.80
CA THR A 50 14.43 -11.63 -23.87
C THR A 50 13.82 -12.38 -22.69
N LEU A 51 14.62 -12.77 -21.71
CA LEU A 51 14.20 -13.53 -20.55
C LEU A 51 14.50 -12.75 -19.27
N LEU A 52 13.49 -12.56 -18.43
CA LEU A 52 13.63 -12.05 -17.07
C LEU A 52 13.11 -13.09 -16.08
N VAL A 53 13.89 -13.37 -15.03
CA VAL A 53 13.47 -14.22 -13.91
C VAL A 53 13.48 -13.36 -12.66
N ILE A 54 12.37 -13.36 -11.93
CA ILE A 54 12.19 -12.63 -10.66
C ILE A 54 11.91 -13.67 -9.58
N ASP A 55 12.48 -13.53 -8.38
CA ASP A 55 12.22 -14.48 -7.29
C ASP A 55 10.85 -14.19 -6.63
N ALA A 56 10.12 -15.23 -6.23
CA ALA A 56 8.78 -15.11 -5.64
C ALA A 56 8.78 -14.41 -4.28
N ASN A 57 9.91 -14.41 -3.58
CA ASN A 57 10.10 -13.62 -2.36
C ASN A 57 9.97 -12.12 -2.63
N ASP A 58 10.23 -11.70 -3.87
CA ASP A 58 10.22 -10.29 -4.27
C ASP A 58 8.90 -9.88 -4.92
N ILE A 59 8.01 -10.82 -5.30
CA ILE A 59 6.80 -10.47 -6.06
C ILE A 59 5.72 -11.59 -6.07
N ASN A 60 4.45 -11.19 -6.02
CA ASN A 60 3.33 -12.10 -6.23
C ASN A 60 3.11 -12.40 -7.73
N PRO A 61 3.06 -13.69 -8.17
CA PRO A 61 2.92 -14.04 -9.59
C PRO A 61 1.64 -13.51 -10.25
N ALA A 62 0.49 -13.60 -9.56
CA ALA A 62 -0.80 -13.18 -10.12
C ALA A 62 -0.85 -11.66 -10.34
N ALA A 63 -0.37 -10.90 -9.36
CA ALA A 63 -0.22 -9.44 -9.47
C ALA A 63 0.77 -9.06 -10.57
N THR A 64 1.89 -9.77 -10.68
CA THR A 64 2.88 -9.58 -11.76
C THR A 64 2.24 -9.76 -13.14
N THR A 65 1.42 -10.80 -13.31
CA THR A 65 0.68 -11.02 -14.55
C THR A 65 -0.27 -9.87 -14.87
N LYS A 66 -1.01 -9.32 -13.89
CA LYS A 66 -1.88 -8.14 -14.10
C LYS A 66 -1.07 -6.94 -14.59
N VAL A 67 0.05 -6.61 -13.94
CA VAL A 67 0.92 -5.50 -14.34
C VAL A 67 1.51 -5.71 -15.74
N LEU A 68 2.01 -6.93 -16.05
CA LEU A 68 2.59 -7.21 -17.36
C LEU A 68 1.56 -7.23 -18.49
N LYS A 69 0.32 -7.66 -18.22
CA LYS A 69 -0.80 -7.51 -19.17
C LYS A 69 -1.09 -6.05 -19.46
N TRP A 70 -1.12 -5.21 -18.41
CA TRP A 70 -1.26 -3.77 -18.59
C TRP A 70 -0.12 -3.21 -19.44
N VAL A 71 1.14 -3.57 -19.17
CA VAL A 71 2.32 -3.14 -19.97
C VAL A 71 2.18 -3.55 -21.45
N ALA A 72 1.75 -4.79 -21.71
CA ALA A 72 1.59 -5.29 -23.08
C ALA A 72 0.49 -4.54 -23.85
N ASN A 73 -0.59 -4.14 -23.16
CA ASN A 73 -1.76 -3.51 -23.78
C ASN A 73 -1.69 -1.98 -23.79
N ASN A 74 -0.91 -1.35 -22.91
CA ASN A 74 -0.82 0.10 -22.82
C ASN A 74 -0.16 0.71 -24.08
N ASN A 75 -0.56 1.94 -24.38
CA ASN A 75 -0.07 2.71 -25.51
C ASN A 75 1.21 3.46 -25.13
N ILE A 76 2.29 3.27 -25.90
CA ILE A 76 3.57 3.93 -25.66
C ILE A 76 3.48 5.46 -25.83
N THR A 77 2.72 5.95 -26.82
CA THR A 77 2.66 7.37 -27.15
C THR A 77 1.70 8.15 -26.25
N MET A 78 0.68 7.47 -25.74
CA MET A 78 -0.31 8.04 -24.82
C MET A 78 -0.61 7.04 -23.70
N PRO A 79 0.33 6.86 -22.76
CA PRO A 79 0.15 5.88 -21.72
C PRO A 79 -0.90 6.34 -20.71
N THR A 80 -1.79 5.42 -20.33
CA THR A 80 -2.71 5.62 -19.21
C THR A 80 -2.06 5.16 -17.91
N GLU A 81 -2.58 5.60 -16.77
CA GLU A 81 -2.18 5.10 -15.45
C GLU A 81 -2.79 3.72 -15.17
N MET A 82 -2.22 2.98 -14.20
CA MET A 82 -2.87 1.79 -13.64
C MET A 82 -3.97 2.20 -12.67
N THR A 83 -5.15 1.61 -12.79
CA THR A 83 -6.24 1.79 -11.83
C THR A 83 -6.78 0.44 -11.36
N VAL A 84 -7.39 0.42 -10.17
CA VAL A 84 -7.98 -0.80 -9.60
C VAL A 84 -9.08 -1.36 -10.51
N GLU A 85 -9.87 -0.50 -11.15
CA GLU A 85 -10.95 -0.89 -12.06
C GLU A 85 -10.39 -1.49 -13.35
N ALA A 86 -9.38 -0.84 -13.95
CA ALA A 86 -8.78 -1.29 -15.21
C ALA A 86 -8.03 -2.62 -15.08
N LEU A 87 -7.57 -2.96 -13.87
CA LEU A 87 -6.88 -4.22 -13.58
C LEU A 87 -7.79 -5.26 -12.90
N GLU A 88 -9.08 -4.95 -12.72
CA GLU A 88 -10.07 -5.81 -12.04
C GLU A 88 -9.55 -6.25 -10.66
N VAL A 89 -9.19 -5.28 -9.84
CA VAL A 89 -8.70 -5.46 -8.47
C VAL A 89 -9.79 -5.02 -7.51
N GLU A 90 -10.33 -5.99 -6.78
CA GLU A 90 -11.45 -5.77 -5.86
C GLU A 90 -11.03 -5.92 -4.39
N GLU A 91 -10.12 -6.86 -4.11
CA GLU A 91 -9.70 -7.19 -2.77
C GLU A 91 -8.47 -6.39 -2.32
N PHE A 92 -8.39 -6.14 -1.02
CA PHE A 92 -7.31 -5.35 -0.40
C PHE A 92 -5.92 -5.96 -0.65
N ASP A 93 -5.78 -7.26 -0.46
CA ASP A 93 -4.52 -7.98 -0.65
C ASP A 93 -4.03 -7.87 -2.10
N GLN A 94 -4.94 -8.02 -3.06
CA GLN A 94 -4.64 -7.85 -4.49
C GLN A 94 -4.16 -6.43 -4.79
N ALA A 95 -4.77 -5.41 -4.18
CA ALA A 95 -4.34 -4.03 -4.35
C ALA A 95 -2.91 -3.82 -3.84
N VAL A 96 -2.58 -4.35 -2.66
CA VAL A 96 -1.23 -4.29 -2.08
C VAL A 96 -0.23 -5.02 -2.99
N TYR A 97 -0.54 -6.25 -3.41
CA TYR A 97 0.34 -7.03 -4.28
C TYR A 97 0.57 -6.39 -5.65
N VAL A 98 -0.44 -5.79 -6.27
CA VAL A 98 -0.29 -5.09 -7.56
C VAL A 98 0.53 -3.81 -7.39
N TYR A 99 0.30 -3.06 -6.31
CA TYR A 99 1.09 -1.86 -6.04
C TYR A 99 2.56 -2.20 -5.80
N GLN A 100 2.84 -3.23 -5.01
CA GLN A 100 4.18 -3.75 -4.81
C GLN A 100 4.80 -4.26 -6.12
N ALA A 101 4.09 -5.09 -6.88
CA ALA A 101 4.58 -5.67 -8.13
C ALA A 101 4.95 -4.60 -9.15
N SER A 102 4.13 -3.55 -9.28
CA SER A 102 4.43 -2.43 -10.17
C SER A 102 5.69 -1.65 -9.76
N ARG A 103 5.95 -1.54 -8.44
CA ARG A 103 7.19 -0.94 -7.93
C ARG A 103 8.40 -1.83 -8.19
N THR A 104 8.28 -3.14 -7.96
CA THR A 104 9.34 -4.14 -8.18
C THR A 104 9.72 -4.22 -9.65
N LEU A 105 8.72 -4.19 -10.55
CA LEU A 105 8.95 -4.08 -12.00
C LEU A 105 9.48 -2.71 -12.43
N GLY A 106 9.66 -1.75 -11.52
CA GLY A 106 10.22 -0.44 -11.84
C GLY A 106 9.33 0.39 -12.77
N ILE A 107 8.01 0.22 -12.68
CA ILE A 107 7.05 1.11 -13.32
C ILE A 107 7.11 2.47 -12.62
N SER A 108 7.17 3.57 -13.38
CA SER A 108 7.30 4.92 -12.81
C SER A 108 6.09 5.28 -11.95
N ARG A 109 6.29 6.12 -10.92
CA ARG A 109 5.20 6.56 -10.03
C ARG A 109 4.03 7.18 -10.82
N PHE A 110 4.34 8.02 -11.82
CA PHE A 110 3.34 8.63 -12.70
C PHE A 110 2.41 7.58 -13.33
N LEU A 111 2.96 6.46 -13.80
CA LEU A 111 2.18 5.41 -14.45
C LEU A 111 1.53 4.43 -13.48
N ARG A 112 2.10 4.26 -12.28
CA ARG A 112 1.42 3.54 -11.19
C ARG A 112 0.14 4.23 -10.75
N GLY A 113 0.08 5.55 -10.93
CA GLY A 113 -1.06 6.37 -10.56
C GLY A 113 -1.29 6.42 -9.05
N GLU A 114 -2.35 7.13 -8.66
CA GLU A 114 -2.74 7.29 -7.26
C GLU A 114 -3.94 6.38 -6.89
N SER A 115 -4.49 5.60 -7.84
CA SER A 115 -5.65 4.73 -7.63
C SER A 115 -5.38 3.64 -6.58
N PHE A 116 -4.28 2.89 -6.72
CA PHE A 116 -3.88 1.86 -5.76
C PHE A 116 -3.58 2.39 -4.36
N PRO A 117 -2.70 3.40 -4.18
CA PRO A 117 -2.43 3.93 -2.84
C PRO A 117 -3.68 4.53 -2.21
N HIS A 118 -4.55 5.22 -2.95
CA HIS A 118 -5.83 5.68 -2.39
C HIS A 118 -6.75 4.55 -1.94
N HIS A 119 -6.86 3.48 -2.74
CA HIS A 119 -7.69 2.32 -2.38
C HIS A 119 -7.19 1.66 -1.08
N ILE A 120 -5.89 1.41 -0.98
CA ILE A 120 -5.24 0.84 0.21
C ILE A 120 -5.41 1.77 1.41
N TYR A 121 -5.16 3.07 1.24
CA TYR A 121 -5.31 4.07 2.29
C TYR A 121 -6.75 4.13 2.84
N ASN A 122 -7.73 4.13 1.94
CA ASN A 122 -9.14 4.17 2.32
C ASN A 122 -9.55 2.91 3.09
N TYR A 123 -9.09 1.73 2.69
CA TYR A 123 -9.33 0.48 3.42
C TYR A 123 -8.80 0.57 4.85
N ILE A 124 -7.53 0.96 5.02
CA ILE A 124 -6.88 1.14 6.34
C ILE A 124 -7.64 2.13 7.23
N LYS A 125 -8.26 3.17 6.64
CA LYS A 125 -9.03 4.18 7.35
C LYS A 125 -10.44 3.72 7.74
N GLN A 126 -11.03 2.82 6.97
CA GLN A 126 -12.42 2.37 7.17
C GLN A 126 -12.52 1.21 8.16
N SER A 127 -11.53 0.31 8.15
CA SER A 127 -11.53 -0.87 9.02
C SER A 127 -10.17 -1.04 9.69
N PRO A 128 -10.13 -1.44 10.98
CA PRO A 128 -8.92 -1.96 11.59
C PRO A 128 -8.39 -3.17 10.80
N LEU A 129 -7.07 -3.19 10.58
CA LEU A 129 -6.41 -4.29 9.88
C LEU A 129 -6.34 -5.54 10.78
N ARG A 130 -6.41 -6.71 10.16
CA ARG A 130 -5.94 -7.96 10.77
C ARG A 130 -4.41 -8.02 10.80
N ALA A 131 -3.85 -8.95 11.57
CA ALA A 131 -2.40 -9.09 11.70
C ALA A 131 -1.69 -9.42 10.37
N ASP A 132 -2.28 -10.29 9.54
CA ASP A 132 -1.78 -10.64 8.21
C ASP A 132 -1.77 -9.42 7.27
N GLU A 133 -2.85 -8.64 7.27
CA GLU A 133 -2.96 -7.41 6.47
C GLU A 133 -1.98 -6.32 6.93
N PHE A 134 -1.79 -6.19 8.24
CA PHE A 134 -0.85 -5.25 8.83
C PHE A 134 0.60 -5.59 8.44
N ALA A 135 1.00 -6.85 8.62
CA ALA A 135 2.32 -7.34 8.20
C ALA A 135 2.51 -7.14 6.70
N MET A 136 1.50 -7.48 5.89
CA MET A 136 1.54 -7.32 4.43
C MET A 136 1.86 -5.88 4.02
N VAL A 137 1.23 -4.87 4.64
CA VAL A 137 1.54 -3.46 4.32
C VAL A 137 2.99 -3.13 4.68
N LEU A 138 3.48 -3.54 5.85
CA LEU A 138 4.81 -3.18 6.31
C LEU A 138 5.94 -3.88 5.54
N GLU A 139 5.72 -5.14 5.12
CA GLU A 139 6.72 -5.93 4.39
C GLU A 139 6.74 -5.61 2.90
N LEU A 140 5.57 -5.40 2.30
CA LEU A 140 5.45 -5.25 0.85
C LEU A 140 5.53 -3.79 0.40
N LEU A 141 5.15 -2.85 1.26
CA LEU A 141 5.15 -1.42 0.94
C LEU A 141 6.17 -0.58 1.74
N PRO A 142 7.39 -1.05 2.09
CA PRO A 142 8.35 -0.24 2.84
C PRO A 142 8.83 0.99 2.04
N PHE A 143 8.66 0.97 0.71
CA PHE A 143 8.92 2.12 -0.14
C PHE A 143 7.89 3.24 0.00
N ASP A 144 6.72 2.97 0.58
CA ASP A 144 5.65 3.93 0.84
C ASP A 144 5.50 4.17 2.34
N ILE A 145 6.44 4.95 2.88
CA ILE A 145 6.54 5.26 4.32
C ILE A 145 5.23 5.86 4.85
N GLY A 146 4.53 6.66 4.03
CA GLY A 146 3.24 7.25 4.40
C GLY A 146 2.17 6.19 4.63
N MET A 147 2.13 5.15 3.79
CA MET A 147 1.24 4.02 3.96
C MET A 147 1.54 3.23 5.23
N CYS A 148 2.81 2.87 5.45
CA CYS A 148 3.25 2.15 6.65
C CYS A 148 2.92 2.93 7.92
N LYS A 149 3.18 4.23 7.94
CA LYS A 149 2.81 5.10 9.06
C LYS A 149 1.30 5.12 9.28
N THR A 150 0.52 5.19 8.20
CA THR A 150 -0.94 5.19 8.29
C THR A 150 -1.46 3.90 8.89
N ALA A 151 -0.94 2.74 8.49
CA ALA A 151 -1.31 1.44 9.05
C ALA A 151 -1.06 1.37 10.56
N LYS A 152 0.13 1.77 11.02
CA LYS A 152 0.49 1.85 12.45
C LYS A 152 -0.44 2.80 13.22
N HIS A 153 -0.58 4.03 12.74
CA HIS A 153 -1.40 5.05 13.41
C HIS A 153 -2.88 4.68 13.48
N CYS A 154 -3.47 4.14 12.41
CA CYS A 154 -4.91 3.80 12.42
C CYS A 154 -5.20 2.61 13.34
N THR A 155 -4.31 1.63 13.37
CA THR A 155 -4.39 0.49 14.29
C THR A 155 -4.32 0.94 15.74
N LEU A 156 -3.29 1.71 16.10
CA LEU A 156 -3.09 2.21 17.46
C LEU A 156 -4.16 3.22 17.88
N TYR A 157 -4.64 4.06 16.97
CA TYR A 157 -5.74 4.97 17.25
C TYR A 157 -7.02 4.20 17.59
N SER A 158 -7.35 3.17 16.81
CA SER A 158 -8.53 2.34 17.07
C SER A 158 -8.43 1.66 18.43
N CYS A 159 -7.29 1.02 18.71
CA CYS A 159 -6.99 0.40 19.99
C CYS A 159 -7.08 1.39 21.17
N THR A 160 -6.51 2.59 21.03
CA THR A 160 -6.49 3.60 22.10
C THR A 160 -7.87 4.22 22.34
N LYS A 161 -8.62 4.50 21.27
CA LYS A 161 -9.90 5.20 21.36
C LYS A 161 -11.08 4.28 21.69
N TYR A 162 -11.10 3.09 21.10
CA TYR A 162 -12.24 2.16 21.19
C TYR A 162 -11.91 0.88 21.97
N GLY A 163 -10.67 0.75 22.46
CA GLY A 163 -10.18 -0.40 23.22
C GLY A 163 -9.57 -1.50 22.34
N VAL A 164 -8.81 -2.40 22.95
CA VAL A 164 -8.05 -3.48 22.28
C VAL A 164 -8.95 -4.38 21.43
N ALA A 165 -10.17 -4.67 21.89
CA ALA A 165 -11.13 -5.51 21.18
C ALA A 165 -11.63 -4.91 19.86
N SER A 166 -11.37 -3.63 19.60
CA SER A 166 -11.70 -2.99 18.31
C SER A 166 -10.77 -3.41 17.17
N VAL A 167 -9.60 -3.97 17.49
CA VAL A 167 -8.64 -4.46 16.49
C VAL A 167 -8.74 -6.00 16.44
N PRO A 168 -9.10 -6.60 15.29
CA PRO A 168 -9.41 -8.02 15.17
C PRO A 168 -8.34 -8.99 15.70
N ASP A 169 -7.06 -8.63 15.57
CA ASP A 169 -5.93 -9.43 16.06
C ASP A 169 -4.77 -8.54 16.56
N MET A 170 -5.03 -7.77 17.63
CA MET A 170 -4.00 -6.88 18.20
C MET A 170 -2.79 -7.65 18.76
N VAL A 171 -2.98 -8.89 19.25
CA VAL A 171 -1.89 -9.71 19.80
C VAL A 171 -0.93 -10.10 18.69
N GLY A 172 -1.43 -10.61 17.56
CA GLY A 172 -0.60 -10.92 16.40
C GLY A 172 0.15 -9.69 15.87
N ILE A 173 -0.50 -8.53 15.84
CA ILE A 173 0.14 -7.26 15.47
C ILE A 173 1.27 -6.87 16.44
N ALA A 174 1.04 -7.01 17.75
CA ALA A 174 2.05 -6.71 18.76
C ALA A 174 3.28 -7.62 18.63
N THR A 175 3.06 -8.94 18.55
CA THR A 175 4.15 -9.91 18.34
C THR A 175 4.93 -9.61 17.06
N TYR A 176 4.23 -9.32 15.96
CA TYR A 176 4.88 -8.93 14.71
C TYR A 176 5.78 -7.68 14.88
N CYS A 177 5.28 -6.66 15.58
CA CYS A 177 6.04 -5.43 15.82
C CYS A 177 7.26 -5.65 16.71
N GLU A 178 7.18 -6.53 17.70
CA GLU A 178 8.33 -6.91 18.54
C GLU A 178 9.40 -7.64 17.72
N GLU A 179 9.00 -8.66 16.96
CA GLU A 179 9.91 -9.48 16.16
C GLU A 179 10.63 -8.69 15.06
N ASN A 180 9.97 -7.68 14.50
CA ASN A 180 10.50 -6.85 13.40
C ASN A 180 11.07 -5.50 13.86
N GLY A 181 11.18 -5.26 15.17
CA GLY A 181 11.83 -4.07 15.72
C GLY A 181 11.03 -2.76 15.56
N PHE A 182 9.71 -2.84 15.40
CA PHE A 182 8.80 -1.69 15.34
C PHE A 182 8.21 -1.30 16.71
N TRP A 183 8.47 -2.08 17.76
CA TRP A 183 7.84 -1.88 19.06
C TRP A 183 8.04 -0.48 19.65
N ASP A 184 9.28 0.02 19.67
CA ASP A 184 9.60 1.35 20.20
C ASP A 184 8.85 2.47 19.44
N GLU A 185 8.71 2.32 18.12
CA GLU A 185 7.93 3.25 17.29
C GLU A 185 6.44 3.19 17.64
N MET A 186 5.90 2.00 17.87
CA MET A 186 4.51 1.79 18.25
C MET A 186 4.20 2.40 19.63
N GLU A 187 5.11 2.27 20.60
CA GLU A 187 4.98 2.93 21.90
C GLU A 187 4.98 4.46 21.77
N ALA A 188 5.88 5.01 20.94
CA ALA A 188 5.96 6.45 20.69
C ALA A 188 4.67 6.98 20.04
N ILE A 189 4.13 6.27 19.04
CA ILE A 189 2.86 6.63 18.39
C ILE A 189 1.71 6.57 19.40
N THR A 190 1.67 5.54 20.25
CA THR A 190 0.62 5.40 21.27
C THR A 190 0.62 6.57 22.24
N LYS A 191 1.80 6.97 22.74
CA LYS A 191 1.96 8.15 23.62
C LYS A 191 1.46 9.43 22.94
N GLN A 192 1.85 9.65 21.68
CA GLN A 192 1.39 10.81 20.90
C GLN A 192 -0.14 10.84 20.74
N ILE A 193 -0.77 9.68 20.48
CA ILE A 193 -2.23 9.58 20.36
C ILE A 193 -2.90 9.94 21.69
N GLN A 194 -2.40 9.40 22.80
CA GLN A 194 -2.93 9.67 24.13
C GLN A 194 -2.81 11.15 24.50
N GLU A 195 -1.67 11.78 24.24
CA GLU A 195 -1.45 13.22 24.45
C GLU A 195 -2.41 14.08 23.61
N CYS A 196 -2.56 13.77 22.32
CA CYS A 196 -3.49 14.47 21.45
C CYS A 196 -4.95 14.35 21.93
N MET A 197 -5.37 13.16 22.33
CA MET A 197 -6.73 12.92 22.85
C MET A 197 -6.97 13.64 24.19
N ALA A 198 -5.98 13.65 25.09
CA ALA A 198 -6.07 14.35 26.36
C ALA A 198 -6.22 15.87 26.15
N ASN A 199 -5.42 16.45 25.26
CA ASN A 199 -5.52 17.87 24.91
C ASN A 199 -6.86 18.22 24.27
N GLN A 200 -7.37 17.37 23.38
CA GLN A 200 -8.66 17.58 22.73
C GLN A 200 -9.82 17.58 23.74
N LYS A 201 -9.78 16.67 24.74
CA LYS A 201 -10.78 16.64 25.82
C LYS A 201 -10.81 17.95 26.62
N VAL A 202 -9.65 18.55 26.92
CA VAL A 202 -9.56 19.83 27.64
C VAL A 202 -10.15 20.97 26.81
N GLU A 203 -9.88 21.02 25.51
CA GLU A 203 -10.45 22.02 24.61
C GLU A 203 -11.97 21.85 24.46
N ASP A 204 -12.46 20.61 24.30
CA ASP A 204 -13.89 20.32 24.23
C ASP A 204 -14.62 20.74 25.53
N GLU A 205 -14.01 20.53 26.69
CA GLU A 205 -14.54 20.97 27.99
C GLU A 205 -14.59 22.50 28.10
N LYS A 206 -13.57 23.23 27.60
CA LYS A 206 -13.57 24.70 27.55
C LYS A 206 -14.64 25.25 26.62
N VAL A 207 -14.81 24.65 25.44
CA VAL A 207 -15.86 25.02 24.48
C VAL A 207 -17.24 24.75 25.08
N ALA A 208 -17.44 23.58 25.70
CA ALA A 208 -18.70 23.23 26.35
C ALA A 208 -19.04 24.16 27.52
N ALA A 209 -18.05 24.55 28.33
CA ALA A 209 -18.22 25.54 29.40
C ALA A 209 -18.61 26.92 28.84
N THR A 210 -17.94 27.37 27.77
CA THR A 210 -18.26 28.64 27.09
C THR A 210 -19.68 28.64 26.51
N VAL A 211 -20.10 27.56 25.86
CA VAL A 211 -21.47 27.40 25.32
C VAL A 211 -22.52 27.41 26.43
N LYS A 212 -22.22 26.81 27.60
CA LYS A 212 -23.12 26.88 28.78
C LYS A 212 -23.22 28.32 29.32
N THR A 213 -22.12 29.04 29.45
CA THR A 213 -22.12 30.43 29.92
C THR A 213 -22.94 31.34 29.00
N VAL A 214 -22.77 31.21 27.68
CA VAL A 214 -23.55 31.99 26.69
C VAL A 214 -25.05 31.66 26.73
N ARG A 215 -25.43 30.39 26.99
CA ARG A 215 -26.85 29.99 27.19
C ARG A 215 -27.44 30.55 28.49
N PHE A 216 -26.64 30.70 29.56
CA PHE A 216 -27.11 31.31 30.81
C PHE A 216 -27.30 32.83 30.69
N GLU A 217 -26.48 33.51 29.89
CA GLU A 217 -26.61 34.96 29.63
C GLU A 217 -27.71 35.31 28.62
N SER A 218 -28.23 34.32 27.88
CA SER A 218 -29.32 34.49 26.90
C SER A 218 -30.69 34.03 27.41
N ASN A 219 -30.91 34.02 28.73
CA ASN A 219 -32.26 34.00 29.30
C ASN A 219 -32.98 35.30 28.89
N PHE A 220 -33.64 35.25 27.73
CA PHE A 220 -34.52 36.30 27.24
C PHE A 220 -35.56 36.62 28.31
N PRO A 221 -35.81 37.92 28.61
CA PRO A 221 -36.89 38.28 29.51
C PRO A 221 -38.20 37.79 28.89
N THR A 222 -38.94 36.97 29.64
CA THR A 222 -40.33 36.66 29.30
C THR A 222 -41.08 37.98 29.20
N LEU A 223 -41.54 38.30 27.99
CA LEU A 223 -42.46 39.41 27.74
C LEU A 223 -43.73 39.16 28.55
N GLY A 224 -43.91 39.93 29.62
CA GLY A 224 -45.17 40.05 30.36
C GLY A 224 -46.14 41.00 29.67
#